data_AF-A0AAP0QXG3-F1
#
_entry.id   AF-A0AAP0QXG3-F1
#
_cell.length_a   1.000
_cell.length_b   1.000
_cell.length_c   1.000
_cell.angle_alpha   90.00
_cell.angle_beta   90.00
_cell.angle_gamma   90.00
#
_symmetry.space_group_name_H-M   'P 1'
#
loop_
_entity.id
_entity.type
_entity.pdbx_description
1 polymer ?
#
loop_
_entity_poly.entity_id
_entity_poly.type
_entity_poly.pdbx_seq_one_letter_code
_entity_poly.pdbx_strand_id
1 'polypeptide(L)'
;MQDALTDVNVSIVGVYGMGGIGKTTLVKEFARQASEEKLFDHVVFSEVSQTPDIKKIHGEIAEKLGLEFSEEAESRRASRLYERLKKEKMILVILDNIWKYLDLETVGIPFGDDHRGCKLLLTARDRNVLLSMGSENNFLTGVKICHYAEVKKKNQHVKLPAVISATSEDPRQQQLPA
;
A
#
# COMPACT_ATOMS: atom_id res chain seq x y z
N MET A 1 -6.29 -4.60 -6.11
CA MET A 1 -5.00 -4.32 -5.44
C MET A 1 -3.85 -4.74 -6.33
N GLN A 2 -3.77 -6.01 -6.75
CA GLN A 2 -2.79 -6.48 -7.73
C GLN A 2 -2.80 -5.64 -9.02
N ASP A 3 -3.96 -5.49 -9.67
CA ASP A 3 -4.10 -4.68 -10.90
C ASP A 3 -3.58 -3.24 -10.73
N ALA A 4 -3.83 -2.64 -9.56
CA ALA A 4 -3.35 -1.30 -9.25
C ALA A 4 -1.82 -1.26 -9.04
N LEU A 5 -1.22 -2.31 -8.48
CA LEU A 5 0.24 -2.37 -8.25
C LEU A 5 1.02 -2.84 -9.49
N THR A 6 0.36 -3.49 -10.46
CA THR A 6 0.97 -3.86 -11.76
C THR A 6 0.79 -2.78 -12.82
N ASP A 7 -0.06 -1.78 -12.62
CA ASP A 7 -0.18 -0.62 -13.49
C ASP A 7 1.11 0.23 -13.47
N VAL A 8 1.65 0.53 -14.64
CA VAL A 8 2.87 1.33 -14.83
C VAL A 8 2.71 2.81 -14.46
N ASN A 9 1.48 3.29 -14.34
CA ASN A 9 1.15 4.68 -14.00
C ASN A 9 0.83 4.86 -12.52
N VAL A 10 0.71 3.76 -11.75
CA VAL A 10 0.41 3.79 -10.32
C VAL A 10 1.68 3.46 -9.53
N SER A 11 2.14 4.39 -8.69
CA SER A 11 3.28 4.14 -7.80
C SER A 11 2.87 3.88 -6.36
N ILE A 12 1.73 4.41 -5.90
CA ILE A 12 1.31 4.31 -4.49
C ILE A 12 -0.14 3.86 -4.40
N VAL A 13 -0.35 2.72 -3.75
CA VAL A 13 -1.66 2.16 -3.43
C VAL A 13 -1.87 2.18 -1.93
N GLY A 14 -3.06 2.53 -1.49
CA GLY A 14 -3.40 2.63 -0.08
C GLY A 14 -4.54 1.73 0.33
N VAL A 15 -4.48 1.21 1.56
CA VAL A 15 -5.56 0.44 2.19
C VAL A 15 -5.93 1.10 3.51
N TYR A 16 -7.17 1.54 3.66
CA TYR A 16 -7.64 2.20 4.88
C TYR A 16 -8.88 1.56 5.47
N GLY A 17 -9.19 1.89 6.72
CA GLY A 17 -10.37 1.39 7.42
C GLY A 17 -10.17 1.34 8.94
N MET A 18 -11.21 0.96 9.66
CA MET A 18 -11.16 0.89 11.13
C MET A 18 -10.07 -0.05 11.66
N GLY A 19 -9.63 0.19 12.90
CA GLY A 19 -8.71 -0.72 13.60
C GLY A 19 -9.33 -2.11 13.79
N GLY A 20 -8.49 -3.15 13.82
CA GLY A 20 -8.94 -4.53 14.05
C GLY A 20 -9.66 -5.22 12.88
N ILE A 21 -9.84 -4.53 11.74
CA ILE A 21 -10.62 -5.06 10.61
C ILE A 21 -9.81 -5.98 9.65
N GLY A 22 -8.53 -6.23 9.96
CA GLY A 22 -7.67 -7.13 9.20
C GLY A 22 -6.85 -6.51 8.06
N LYS A 23 -6.61 -5.19 8.05
CA LYS A 23 -5.72 -4.51 7.07
C LYS A 23 -4.36 -5.19 6.92
N THR A 24 -3.64 -5.29 8.03
CA THR A 24 -2.30 -5.90 8.08
C THR A 24 -2.34 -7.34 7.60
N THR A 25 -3.38 -8.11 7.96
CA THR A 25 -3.56 -9.49 7.49
C THR A 25 -3.75 -9.55 5.98
N LEU A 26 -4.61 -8.70 5.42
CA LEU A 26 -4.84 -8.63 3.98
C LEU A 26 -3.55 -8.32 3.21
N VAL A 27 -2.80 -7.31 3.68
CA VAL A 27 -1.57 -6.89 3.03
C VAL A 27 -0.45 -7.92 3.18
N LYS A 28 -0.34 -8.60 4.33
CA LYS A 28 0.62 -9.71 4.51
C LYS A 28 0.31 -10.90 3.59
N GLU A 29 -0.96 -11.24 3.43
CA GLU A 29 -1.36 -12.31 2.52
C GLU A 29 -1.07 -11.94 1.06
N PHE A 30 -1.35 -10.69 0.67
CA PHE A 30 -0.95 -10.19 -0.65
C PHE A 30 0.58 -10.21 -0.84
N ALA A 31 1.36 -9.80 0.16
CA ALA A 31 2.82 -9.82 0.10
C ALA A 31 3.38 -11.24 -0.13
N ARG A 32 2.78 -12.23 0.55
CA ARG A 32 3.10 -13.65 0.38
C ARG A 32 2.81 -14.12 -1.04
N GLN A 33 1.59 -13.88 -1.53
CA GLN A 33 1.18 -14.25 -2.89
C GLN A 33 2.05 -13.57 -3.95
N ALA A 34 2.30 -12.26 -3.83
CA ALA A 34 3.14 -11.50 -4.76
C ALA A 34 4.58 -12.03 -4.82
N SER A 35 5.10 -12.54 -3.69
CA SER A 35 6.42 -13.17 -3.63
C SER A 35 6.43 -14.55 -4.31
N GLU A 36 5.40 -15.37 -4.07
CA GLU A 36 5.26 -16.71 -4.66
C GLU A 36 5.05 -16.67 -6.16
N GLU A 37 4.22 -15.74 -6.64
CA GLU A 37 3.95 -15.48 -8.04
C GLU A 37 5.08 -14.68 -8.74
N LYS A 38 6.08 -14.22 -7.98
CA LYS A 38 7.21 -13.42 -8.48
C LYS A 38 6.76 -12.19 -9.27
N LEU A 39 5.74 -11.49 -8.75
CA LEU A 39 5.25 -10.25 -9.37
C LEU A 39 6.26 -9.10 -9.27
N PHE A 40 7.13 -9.17 -8.26
CA PHE A 40 8.20 -8.22 -7.98
C PHE A 40 9.50 -8.98 -7.75
N ASP A 41 10.64 -8.35 -8.06
CA ASP A 41 11.98 -8.88 -7.75
C ASP A 41 12.15 -9.03 -6.24
N HIS A 42 11.63 -8.05 -5.49
CA HIS A 42 11.58 -8.04 -4.04
C HIS A 42 10.24 -7.52 -3.51
N VAL A 43 9.78 -8.12 -2.42
CA VAL A 43 8.68 -7.61 -1.59
C VAL A 43 9.23 -7.36 -0.20
N VAL A 44 9.22 -6.10 0.23
CA VAL A 44 9.73 -5.66 1.54
C VAL A 44 8.57 -5.11 2.37
N PHE A 45 8.60 -5.37 3.67
CA PHE A 45 7.53 -4.99 4.59
C PHE A 45 8.14 -4.34 5.83
N SER A 46 7.61 -3.19 6.23
CA SER A 46 7.96 -2.53 7.48
C SER A 46 6.70 -2.03 8.18
N GLU A 47 6.65 -2.22 9.51
CA GLU A 47 5.56 -1.69 10.34
C GLU A 47 5.94 -0.30 10.88
N VAL A 48 5.12 0.68 10.57
CA VAL A 48 5.30 2.06 11.02
C VAL A 48 4.60 2.26 12.36
N SER A 49 5.39 2.54 13.40
CA SER A 49 4.87 2.94 14.71
C SER A 49 4.24 4.33 14.67
N GLN A 50 3.37 4.63 15.65
CA GLN A 50 2.71 5.94 15.77
C GLN A 50 3.71 7.11 15.82
N THR A 51 4.84 6.90 16.48
CA THR A 51 6.05 7.70 16.32
C THR A 51 6.99 6.90 15.44
N PRO A 52 7.16 7.26 14.15
CA PRO A 52 8.01 6.50 13.24
C PRO A 52 9.46 6.45 13.75
N ASP A 53 9.99 5.23 13.85
CA ASP A 53 11.41 4.99 14.10
C ASP A 53 12.08 4.73 12.74
N ILE A 54 12.69 5.77 12.18
CA ILE A 54 13.28 5.75 10.84
C ILE A 54 14.43 4.73 10.77
N LYS A 55 15.23 4.58 11.83
CA LYS A 55 16.31 3.58 11.88
C LYS A 55 15.76 2.16 11.85
N LYS A 56 14.66 1.91 12.56
CA LYS A 56 13.98 0.61 12.52
C LYS A 56 13.44 0.31 11.12
N ILE A 57 12.77 1.27 10.49
CA ILE A 57 12.25 1.13 9.11
C ILE A 57 13.39 0.81 8.13
N HIS A 58 14.51 1.56 8.21
CA HIS A 58 15.70 1.26 7.41
C HIS A 58 16.19 -0.16 7.63
N GLY A 59 16.29 -0.61 8.88
CA GLY A 59 16.75 -1.96 9.23
C GLY A 59 15.88 -3.06 8.64
N GLU A 60 14.56 -2.96 8.81
CA GLU A 60 13.58 -3.95 8.30
C GLU A 60 13.62 -4.06 6.77
N ILE A 61 13.71 -2.91 6.07
CA ILE A 61 13.79 -2.92 4.61
C ILE A 61 15.16 -3.45 4.15
N ALA A 62 16.24 -3.01 4.78
CA ALA A 62 17.60 -3.38 4.39
C ALA A 62 17.89 -4.86 4.60
N GLU A 63 17.42 -5.45 5.71
CA GLU A 63 17.52 -6.89 5.97
C GLU A 63 16.93 -7.70 4.80
N LYS A 64 15.74 -7.29 4.33
CA LYS A 64 15.07 -7.99 3.23
C LYS A 64 15.77 -7.84 1.88
N LEU A 65 16.57 -6.79 1.72
CA LEU A 65 17.35 -6.50 0.51
C LEU A 65 18.81 -6.99 0.59
N GLY A 66 19.20 -7.61 1.70
CA GLY A 66 20.60 -7.99 1.96
C GLY A 66 21.55 -6.80 2.03
N LEU A 67 21.04 -5.64 2.47
CA LEU A 67 21.81 -4.41 2.62
C LEU A 67 22.25 -4.26 4.08
N GLU A 68 23.55 -4.06 4.29
CA GLU A 68 24.09 -3.68 5.58
C GLU A 68 24.42 -2.17 5.59
N PHE A 69 24.09 -1.50 6.69
CA PHE A 69 24.49 -0.12 6.93
C PHE A 69 25.75 -0.09 7.79
N SER A 70 26.73 0.67 7.37
CA SER A 70 27.89 1.03 8.21
C SER A 70 27.73 2.42 8.83
N GLU A 71 26.73 3.18 8.37
CA GLU A 71 26.49 4.55 8.75
C GLU A 71 25.58 4.65 9.97
N GLU A 72 25.88 5.57 10.89
CA GLU A 72 25.03 5.83 12.06
C GLU A 72 23.95 6.90 11.80
N ALA A 73 24.22 7.80 10.86
CA ALA A 73 23.35 8.91 10.50
C ALA A 73 22.19 8.43 9.62
N GLU A 74 20.96 8.79 9.99
CA GLU A 74 19.74 8.40 9.25
C GLU A 74 19.77 8.87 7.79
N SER A 75 20.21 10.10 7.52
CA SER A 75 20.28 10.64 6.16
C SER A 75 21.21 9.83 5.24
N ARG A 76 22.31 9.29 5.78
CA ARG A 76 23.23 8.43 5.01
C ARG A 76 22.63 7.05 4.79
N ARG A 77 21.96 6.48 5.79
CA ARG A 77 21.19 5.23 5.62
C ARG A 77 20.09 5.39 4.58
N ALA A 78 19.35 6.49 4.61
CA ALA A 78 18.32 6.81 3.62
C ALA A 78 18.92 6.88 2.21
N SER A 79 20.04 7.59 2.03
CA SER A 79 20.74 7.67 0.73
C SER A 79 21.16 6.29 0.22
N ARG A 80 21.72 5.45 1.09
CA ARG A 80 22.12 4.08 0.75
C ARG A 80 20.93 3.17 0.43
N LEU A 81 19.85 3.31 1.18
CA LEU A 81 18.62 2.57 0.92
C LEU A 81 18.02 2.96 -0.42
N TYR A 82 17.96 4.26 -0.70
CA TYR A 82 17.48 4.81 -1.96
C TYR A 82 18.27 4.25 -3.16
N GLU A 83 19.60 4.28 -3.10
CA GLU A 83 20.46 3.71 -4.14
C GLU A 83 20.25 2.19 -4.31
N ARG A 84 20.03 1.47 -3.21
CA ARG A 84 19.77 0.03 -3.24
C ARG A 84 18.43 -0.27 -3.90
N LEU A 85 17.37 0.48 -3.57
CA LEU A 85 16.02 0.32 -4.14
C LEU A 85 16.03 0.63 -5.64
N LYS A 86 16.73 1.67 -6.07
CA LYS A 86 16.87 2.06 -7.49
C LYS A 86 17.52 1.02 -8.40
N LYS A 87 18.24 0.04 -7.84
CA LYS A 87 18.86 -1.04 -8.60
C LYS A 87 17.86 -2.15 -8.96
N GLU A 88 16.73 -2.21 -8.27
CA GLU A 88 15.69 -3.19 -8.55
C GLU A 88 14.87 -2.77 -9.76
N LYS A 89 14.46 -3.72 -10.59
CA LYS A 89 13.64 -3.41 -11.77
C LYS A 89 12.19 -3.17 -11.34
N MET A 90 11.67 -4.07 -10.50
CA MET A 90 10.33 -4.02 -9.93
C MET A 90 10.40 -4.42 -8.45
N ILE A 91 10.07 -3.51 -7.55
CA ILE A 91 10.09 -3.75 -6.11
C ILE A 91 8.81 -3.24 -5.47
N LEU A 92 8.26 -4.02 -4.53
CA LEU A 92 7.14 -3.63 -3.70
C LEU A 92 7.61 -3.30 -2.29
N VAL A 93 7.41 -2.05 -1.87
CA VAL A 93 7.65 -1.57 -0.50
C VAL A 93 6.32 -1.42 0.21
N ILE A 94 6.14 -2.18 1.30
CA ILE A 94 4.94 -2.16 2.11
C ILE A 94 5.22 -1.41 3.41
N LEU A 95 4.48 -0.33 3.66
CA LEU A 95 4.53 0.44 4.89
C LEU A 95 3.19 0.29 5.62
N ASP A 96 3.16 -0.56 6.63
CA ASP A 96 1.95 -0.90 7.36
C ASP A 96 1.71 0.06 8.53
N ASN A 97 0.43 0.36 8.80
CA ASN A 97 -0.04 1.08 9.98
C ASN A 97 0.45 2.54 10.07
N ILE A 98 0.41 3.29 8.97
CA ILE A 98 0.76 4.71 8.94
C ILE A 98 -0.27 5.55 9.70
N TRP A 99 0.21 6.33 10.67
CA TRP A 99 -0.61 7.16 11.55
C TRP A 99 -0.69 8.63 11.13
N LYS A 100 0.36 9.13 10.49
CA LYS A 100 0.55 10.51 10.04
C LYS A 100 1.46 10.53 8.83
N TYR A 101 1.58 11.69 8.19
CA TYR A 101 2.51 11.87 7.07
C TYR A 101 3.91 11.37 7.43
N LEU A 102 4.50 10.58 6.53
CA LEU A 102 5.83 10.04 6.61
C LEU A 102 6.57 10.49 5.36
N ASP A 103 7.63 11.27 5.53
CA ASP A 103 8.42 11.74 4.41
C ASP A 103 9.23 10.57 3.80
N LEU A 104 8.84 10.15 2.60
CA LEU A 104 9.49 9.05 1.89
C LEU A 104 10.93 9.41 1.48
N GLU A 105 11.25 10.69 1.29
CA GLU A 105 12.61 11.13 0.99
C GLU A 105 13.51 10.93 2.22
N THR A 106 13.03 11.33 3.42
CA THR A 106 13.72 11.07 4.69
C THR A 106 13.94 9.57 4.96
N VAL A 107 13.01 8.71 4.53
CA VAL A 107 13.16 7.25 4.62
C VAL A 107 14.05 6.69 3.49
N GLY A 108 14.29 7.45 2.42
CA GLY A 108 15.07 6.99 1.27
C GLY A 108 14.32 6.02 0.35
N ILE A 109 13.00 6.19 0.20
CA ILE A 109 12.19 5.38 -0.70
C ILE A 109 11.89 6.19 -1.98
N PRO A 110 12.37 5.77 -3.16
CA PRO A 110 12.01 6.40 -4.42
C PRO A 110 10.56 6.05 -4.81
N PHE A 111 9.87 6.94 -5.53
CA PHE A 111 8.50 6.68 -6.01
C PHE A 111 8.17 7.54 -7.24
N GLY A 112 7.08 7.24 -7.94
CA GLY A 112 6.65 8.02 -9.10
C GLY A 112 7.63 7.91 -10.28
N ASP A 113 7.86 9.02 -10.96
CA ASP A 113 8.80 9.11 -12.07
C ASP A 113 10.26 8.90 -11.65
N ASP A 114 10.56 9.13 -10.37
CA ASP A 114 11.88 8.86 -9.84
C ASP A 114 12.21 7.36 -9.95
N HIS A 115 11.26 6.48 -9.66
CA HIS A 115 11.39 5.05 -9.94
C HIS A 115 10.03 4.39 -10.19
N ARG A 116 9.65 4.29 -11.46
CA ARG A 116 8.36 3.70 -11.88
C ARG A 116 8.17 2.22 -11.49
N GLY A 117 9.28 1.53 -11.26
CA GLY A 117 9.31 0.14 -10.79
C GLY A 117 9.23 -0.02 -9.27
N CYS A 118 9.42 1.05 -8.50
CA CYS A 118 9.17 1.03 -7.06
C CYS A 118 7.69 1.29 -6.81
N LYS A 119 7.00 0.29 -6.27
CA LYS A 119 5.60 0.34 -5.89
C LYS A 119 5.48 0.42 -4.38
N LEU A 120 4.61 1.29 -3.89
CA LEU A 120 4.30 1.40 -2.48
C LEU A 120 2.89 0.88 -2.21
N LEU A 121 2.78 0.04 -1.17
CA LEU A 121 1.51 -0.36 -0.59
C LEU A 121 1.45 0.13 0.86
N LEU A 122 0.56 1.07 1.11
CA LEU A 122 0.43 1.73 2.39
C LEU A 122 -0.82 1.22 3.10
N THR A 123 -0.77 1.07 4.43
CA THR A 123 -2.01 0.92 5.22
C THR A 123 -2.15 2.03 6.23
N ALA A 124 -3.38 2.50 6.45
CA ALA A 124 -3.68 3.53 7.44
C ALA A 124 -5.07 3.32 8.05
N ARG A 125 -5.39 4.02 9.13
CA ARG A 125 -6.77 4.05 9.65
C ARG A 125 -7.62 5.09 8.91
N ASP A 126 -7.04 6.25 8.68
CA ASP A 126 -7.68 7.38 8.00
C ASP A 126 -7.22 7.45 6.55
N ARG A 127 -8.17 7.61 5.62
CA ARG A 127 -7.91 7.83 4.19
C ARG A 127 -7.07 9.09 3.97
N ASN A 128 -7.26 10.13 4.78
CA ASN A 128 -6.57 11.41 4.62
C ASN A 128 -5.05 11.27 4.80
N VAL A 129 -4.61 10.33 5.65
CA VAL A 129 -3.18 10.01 5.81
C VAL A 129 -2.62 9.39 4.53
N LEU A 130 -3.39 8.57 3.80
CA LEU A 130 -2.94 8.00 2.53
C LEU A 130 -2.92 9.05 1.41
N LEU A 131 -3.92 9.94 1.39
CA LEU A 131 -3.97 11.05 0.44
C LEU A 131 -2.80 12.02 0.64
N SER A 132 -2.42 12.32 1.88
CA SER A 132 -1.27 13.19 2.16
C SER A 132 0.08 12.56 1.75
N MET A 133 0.13 11.23 1.63
CA MET A 133 1.26 10.48 1.09
C MET A 133 1.25 10.40 -0.45
N GLY A 134 0.30 11.06 -1.13
CA GLY A 134 0.17 11.03 -2.58
C GLY A 134 -0.47 9.75 -3.13
N SER A 135 -1.12 8.93 -2.29
CA SER A 135 -1.86 7.77 -2.80
C SER A 135 -3.23 8.19 -3.32
N GLU A 136 -3.45 8.04 -4.62
CA GLU A 136 -4.76 8.30 -5.25
C GLU A 136 -5.63 7.03 -5.31
N ASN A 137 -4.99 5.86 -5.40
CA ASN A 137 -5.64 4.55 -5.48
C ASN A 137 -5.82 3.92 -4.08
N ASN A 138 -6.91 4.28 -3.41
CA ASN A 138 -7.18 3.88 -2.02
C ASN A 138 -8.37 2.92 -1.87
N PHE A 139 -8.13 1.77 -1.26
CA PHE A 139 -9.13 0.73 -0.99
C PHE A 139 -9.59 0.77 0.46
N LEU A 140 -10.90 0.92 0.68
CA LEU A 140 -11.50 0.75 2.00
C LEU A 140 -11.60 -0.75 2.31
N THR A 141 -10.96 -1.19 3.39
CA THR A 141 -11.22 -2.50 3.96
C THR A 141 -12.28 -2.40 5.06
N GLY A 142 -13.25 -3.30 5.04
CA GLY A 142 -14.31 -3.33 6.04
C GLY A 142 -15.75 -3.29 5.55
N VAL A 143 -16.06 -3.54 4.28
CA VAL A 143 -17.45 -3.78 3.86
C VAL A 143 -17.67 -5.24 3.46
N LYS A 144 -17.79 -6.09 4.47
CA LYS A 144 -19.00 -6.91 4.59
C LYS A 144 -19.66 -6.46 5.89
N ILE A 145 -20.98 -6.27 5.88
CA ILE A 145 -21.84 -5.83 7.01
C ILE A 145 -22.12 -4.31 7.05
N CYS A 146 -22.95 -3.83 6.13
CA CYS A 146 -24.03 -2.85 6.46
C CYS A 146 -25.10 -2.89 5.37
N HIS A 147 -24.71 -2.85 4.08
CA HIS A 147 -25.70 -2.99 3.00
C HIS A 147 -26.35 -4.39 2.97
N TYR A 148 -25.58 -5.45 3.22
CA TYR A 148 -26.11 -6.81 3.29
C TYR A 148 -27.03 -7.07 4.50
N ALA A 149 -26.82 -6.36 5.62
CA ALA A 149 -27.62 -6.52 6.83
C ALA A 149 -28.97 -5.79 6.73
N GLU A 150 -28.99 -4.60 6.10
CA GLU A 150 -30.23 -3.89 5.79
C GLU A 150 -31.02 -4.57 4.67
N VAL A 151 -30.34 -5.07 3.63
CA VAL A 151 -30.97 -5.84 2.54
C VAL A 151 -31.49 -7.20 3.03
N LYS A 152 -30.79 -7.91 3.93
CA LYS A 152 -31.33 -9.15 4.55
C LYS A 152 -32.48 -8.88 5.52
N LYS A 153 -32.48 -7.76 6.25
CA LYS A 153 -33.64 -7.40 7.09
C LYS A 153 -34.89 -7.10 6.26
N LYS A 154 -34.74 -6.62 5.02
CA LYS A 154 -35.86 -6.34 4.11
C LYS A 154 -36.24 -7.51 3.19
N ASN A 155 -35.34 -8.45 2.88
CA ASN A 155 -35.63 -9.60 2.01
C ASN A 155 -34.95 -10.89 2.51
N GLN A 156 -35.77 -11.85 2.96
CA GLN A 156 -35.34 -13.15 3.50
C GLN A 156 -34.69 -14.12 2.49
N HIS A 157 -34.51 -13.73 1.22
CA HIS A 157 -34.06 -14.62 0.14
C HIS A 157 -32.92 -14.03 -0.71
N VAL A 158 -31.78 -13.67 -0.13
CA VAL A 158 -30.59 -13.30 -0.92
C VAL A 158 -29.41 -14.23 -0.61
N LYS A 159 -29.03 -15.05 -1.59
CA LYS A 159 -27.82 -15.89 -1.58
C LYS A 159 -26.57 -15.04 -1.88
N LEU A 160 -25.44 -15.43 -1.27
CA LEU A 160 -24.12 -14.80 -1.43
C LEU A 160 -23.68 -14.76 -2.90
N PRO A 161 -23.18 -13.62 -3.43
CA PRO A 161 -22.44 -13.64 -4.67
C PRO A 161 -20.98 -14.04 -4.41
N ALA A 162 -20.48 -14.87 -5.33
CA ALA A 162 -19.07 -15.21 -5.45
C ALA A 162 -18.27 -13.97 -5.89
N VAL A 163 -17.07 -13.83 -5.31
CA VAL A 163 -15.87 -13.11 -5.81
C VAL A 163 -16.12 -11.77 -6.54
N ILE A 164 -15.75 -10.67 -5.89
CA ILE A 164 -15.80 -9.31 -6.46
C ILE A 164 -14.68 -9.17 -7.49
N SER A 165 -15.03 -9.10 -8.77
CA SER A 165 -14.25 -8.37 -9.78
C SER A 165 -14.47 -6.88 -9.55
N ALA A 166 -13.39 -6.12 -9.49
CA ALA A 166 -13.44 -4.67 -9.33
C ALA A 166 -13.75 -4.02 -10.69
N THR A 167 -14.84 -3.29 -10.81
CA THR A 167 -15.00 -2.23 -11.81
C THR A 167 -15.05 -0.89 -11.09
N SER A 168 -14.18 0.01 -11.52
CA SER A 168 -14.22 1.42 -11.15
C SER A 168 -15.06 2.14 -12.18
N GLU A 169 -16.08 2.89 -11.75
CA GLU A 169 -16.75 3.89 -12.58
C GLU A 169 -16.78 5.21 -11.80
N ASP A 170 -16.18 6.23 -12.41
CA ASP A 170 -16.12 7.63 -11.95
C ASP A 170 -17.45 8.34 -12.30
N PRO A 171 -18.19 8.91 -11.34
CA PRO A 171 -19.49 9.53 -11.60
C PRO A 171 -19.45 10.93 -12.25
N ARG A 172 -18.33 11.39 -12.83
CA ARG A 172 -18.21 12.77 -13.36
C ARG A 172 -18.11 12.95 -14.88
N GLN A 173 -18.42 11.94 -15.69
CA GLN A 173 -18.59 12.13 -17.13
C GLN A 173 -19.97 11.71 -17.61
N GLN A 174 -20.96 12.59 -17.42
CA GLN A 174 -22.18 12.61 -18.24
C GLN A 174 -22.85 13.98 -18.13
N GLN A 175 -22.42 14.93 -18.97
CA GLN A 175 -23.32 15.96 -19.49
C GLN A 175 -22.73 16.68 -20.70
N LEU A 176 -23.33 16.45 -21.87
CA LEU A 176 -23.47 17.35 -23.03
C LEU A 176 -24.21 16.58 -24.15
N PRO A 177 -24.95 17.25 -25.05
CA PRO A 177 -26.17 18.03 -24.85
C PRO A 177 -27.36 17.38 -25.58
N ALA A 178 -28.55 18.01 -25.51
CA ALA A 178 -29.61 17.83 -26.49
C ALA A 178 -29.65 19.03 -27.44
#